data_AF-A0A946DZI8-F1
#
_entry.id   AF-A0A946DZI8-F1
#
_cell.length_a   1.000
_cell.length_b   1.000
_cell.length_c   1.000
_cell.angle_alpha   90.00
_cell.angle_beta   90.00
_cell.angle_gamma   90.00
#
_symmetry.space_group_name_H-M   'P 1'
#
loop_
_entity.id
_entity.type
_entity.pdbx_description
1 polymer ?
#
loop_
_entity_poly.entity_id
_entity_poly.type
_entity_poly.pdbx_seq_one_letter_code
_entity_poly.pdbx_strand_id
1 'polypeptide(L)'
;MDGQYIWGESDLDQLGANFHEQLSILADAGVDLLQLEFLGATADDIEAVVSRALEIGLPVVASLSATVDDNGTAVLTDVSSGSTVDGGSDTVCEAVRRIANSGVAAICDMHSEIDEIDTILPAIREEWSGPLGAYPNRTGFWDGRHWVFTEDVTPQAYADRARRWVDMGATIVGGCCGTTPAMIAAVSAALKS
;
A
#
# COMPACT_ATOMS: atom_id res chain seq x y z
N MET A 1 26.95 17.85 -9.48
CA MET A 1 25.53 17.50 -9.68
C MET A 1 25.07 17.03 -8.33
N ASP A 2 24.65 17.98 -7.51
CA ASP A 2 24.29 17.74 -6.13
C ASP A 2 22.91 17.09 -6.13
N GLY A 3 22.84 15.87 -5.60
CA GLY A 3 21.62 15.05 -5.51
C GLY A 3 20.63 15.58 -4.47
N GLN A 4 20.25 16.84 -4.60
CA GLN A 4 19.13 17.43 -3.87
C GLN A 4 17.93 17.49 -4.81
N TYR A 5 16.76 17.22 -4.24
CA TYR A 5 15.45 16.96 -4.87
C TYR A 5 15.20 15.51 -5.27
N ILE A 6 14.42 14.82 -4.42
CA ILE A 6 13.37 13.93 -4.92
C ILE A 6 12.03 14.21 -4.21
N TRP A 7 12.03 14.62 -2.93
CA TRP A 7 10.80 14.83 -2.17
C TRP A 7 10.87 16.12 -1.33
N GLY A 8 10.54 17.25 -1.96
CA GLY A 8 10.23 18.49 -1.23
C GLY A 8 8.77 18.50 -0.77
N GLU A 9 8.36 19.53 -0.02
CA GLU A 9 6.94 19.78 0.28
C GLU A 9 6.15 19.80 -1.03
N SER A 10 5.22 18.85 -1.19
CA SER A 10 4.46 18.68 -2.43
C SER A 10 3.53 19.87 -2.63
N ASP A 11 3.62 20.53 -3.78
CA ASP A 11 2.49 21.33 -4.26
C ASP A 11 1.35 20.36 -4.58
N LEU A 12 0.36 20.27 -3.68
CA LEU A 12 -0.75 19.32 -3.77
C LEU A 12 -1.54 19.47 -5.08
N ASP A 13 -1.64 20.68 -5.62
CA ASP A 13 -2.33 20.92 -6.89
C ASP A 13 -1.52 20.31 -8.05
N GLN A 14 -0.21 20.52 -8.06
CA GLN A 14 0.67 19.94 -9.08
C GLN A 14 0.77 18.42 -8.95
N LEU A 15 0.86 17.88 -7.73
CA LEU A 15 0.83 16.45 -7.46
C LEU A 15 -0.45 15.83 -8.02
N GLY A 16 -1.59 16.41 -7.65
CA GLY A 16 -2.89 15.99 -8.14
C GLY A 16 -3.02 16.03 -9.66
N ALA A 17 -2.53 17.11 -10.31
CA ALA A 17 -2.55 17.24 -11.76
C ALA A 17 -1.70 16.16 -12.45
N ASN A 18 -0.51 15.86 -11.91
CA ASN A 18 0.38 14.82 -12.46
C ASN A 18 -0.25 13.42 -12.40
N PHE A 19 -0.96 13.11 -11.30
CA PHE A 19 -1.67 11.84 -11.19
C PHE A 19 -2.89 11.80 -12.11
N HIS A 20 -3.68 12.88 -12.17
CA HIS A 20 -4.83 12.93 -13.06
C HIS A 20 -4.47 12.67 -14.53
N GLU A 21 -3.36 13.25 -15.02
CA GLU A 21 -2.86 13.01 -16.39
C GLU A 21 -2.56 11.53 -16.63
N GLN A 22 -1.79 10.90 -15.74
CA GLN A 22 -1.42 9.48 -15.87
C GLN A 22 -2.65 8.57 -15.80
N LEU A 23 -3.55 8.83 -14.86
CA LEU A 23 -4.77 8.02 -14.66
C LEU A 23 -5.73 8.15 -15.85
N SER A 24 -5.81 9.32 -16.48
CA SER A 24 -6.62 9.54 -17.70
C SER A 24 -6.13 8.66 -18.86
N ILE A 25 -4.81 8.55 -19.04
CA ILE A 25 -4.22 7.70 -20.07
C ILE A 25 -4.57 6.22 -19.84
N LEU A 26 -4.53 5.76 -18.59
CA LEU A 26 -4.92 4.39 -18.25
C LEU A 26 -6.43 4.16 -18.49
N ALA A 27 -7.26 5.12 -18.12
CA ALA A 27 -8.70 5.05 -18.36
C ALA A 27 -9.04 4.98 -19.85
N ASP A 28 -8.39 5.82 -20.68
CA ASP A 28 -8.54 5.80 -22.14
C ASP A 28 -8.08 4.48 -22.77
N ALA A 29 -7.12 3.80 -22.14
CA ALA A 29 -6.70 2.46 -22.55
C ALA A 29 -7.70 1.35 -22.20
N GLY A 30 -8.76 1.66 -21.43
CA GLY A 30 -9.87 0.76 -21.13
C GLY A 30 -9.65 -0.17 -19.94
N VAL A 31 -8.91 0.28 -18.92
CA VAL A 31 -8.76 -0.47 -17.66
C VAL A 31 -10.08 -0.55 -16.89
N ASP A 32 -10.27 -1.62 -16.11
CA ASP A 32 -11.49 -1.84 -15.33
C ASP A 32 -11.54 -1.02 -14.02
N LEU A 33 -10.38 -0.66 -13.48
CA LEU A 33 -10.21 0.09 -12.22
C LEU A 33 -8.86 0.79 -12.18
N LEU A 34 -8.71 1.71 -11.23
CA LEU A 34 -7.44 2.39 -10.91
C LEU A 34 -6.94 1.92 -9.55
N GLN A 35 -5.78 1.25 -9.51
CA GLN A 35 -5.12 0.86 -8.26
C GLN A 35 -3.97 1.82 -7.99
N LEU A 36 -4.16 2.67 -6.99
CA LEU A 36 -3.14 3.62 -6.53
C LEU A 36 -2.24 2.88 -5.54
N GLU A 37 -1.02 2.58 -5.96
CA GLU A 37 -0.01 1.90 -5.14
C GLU A 37 0.98 2.90 -4.54
N PHE A 38 1.60 2.48 -3.43
CA PHE A 38 2.63 3.23 -2.74
C PHE A 38 2.15 4.60 -2.24
N LEU A 39 0.92 4.66 -1.73
CA LEU A 39 0.39 5.84 -1.05
C LEU A 39 1.03 5.97 0.34
N GLY A 40 2.17 6.67 0.39
CA GLY A 40 2.89 7.06 1.61
C GLY A 40 3.02 8.58 1.74
N ALA A 41 4.05 9.04 2.47
CA ALA A 41 4.35 10.45 2.76
C ALA A 41 3.46 11.08 3.83
N THR A 42 2.34 11.69 3.44
CA THR A 42 1.42 12.40 4.34
C THR A 42 -0.02 12.07 4.01
N ALA A 43 -0.90 12.25 4.99
CA ALA A 43 -2.33 12.06 4.82
C ALA A 43 -2.93 13.09 3.84
N ASP A 44 -2.36 14.29 3.76
CA ASP A 44 -2.75 15.34 2.79
C ASP A 44 -2.39 14.96 1.34
N ASP A 45 -1.20 14.40 1.11
CA ASP A 45 -0.79 13.90 -0.22
C ASP A 45 -1.75 12.81 -0.71
N ILE A 46 -2.08 11.86 0.18
CA ILE A 46 -2.99 10.75 -0.12
C ILE A 46 -4.38 11.27 -0.47
N GLU A 47 -4.92 12.21 0.32
CA GLU A 47 -6.22 12.81 0.07
C GLU A 47 -6.26 13.54 -1.29
N ALA A 48 -5.21 14.29 -1.61
CA ALA A 48 -5.10 15.01 -2.88
C ALA A 48 -5.08 14.06 -4.08
N VAL A 49 -4.27 12.99 -4.02
CA VAL A 49 -4.16 12.00 -5.11
C VAL A 49 -5.46 11.20 -5.27
N VAL A 50 -6.05 10.72 -4.17
CA VAL A 50 -7.31 9.96 -4.21
C VAL A 50 -8.45 10.82 -4.79
N SER A 51 -8.55 12.09 -4.38
CA SER A 51 -9.57 12.99 -4.89
C SER A 51 -9.50 13.17 -6.41
N ARG A 52 -8.29 13.32 -6.96
CA ARG A 52 -8.07 13.44 -8.41
C ARG A 52 -8.32 12.13 -9.15
N ALA A 53 -8.01 11.00 -8.55
CA ALA A 53 -8.29 9.69 -9.15
C ALA A 53 -9.80 9.42 -9.28
N LEU A 54 -10.59 9.86 -8.30
CA LEU A 54 -12.05 9.68 -8.32
C LEU A 54 -12.75 10.50 -9.42
N GLU A 55 -12.16 11.61 -9.87
CA GLU A 55 -12.68 12.43 -10.97
C GLU A 55 -12.68 11.68 -12.32
N ILE A 56 -11.85 10.64 -12.46
CA ILE A 56 -11.78 9.79 -13.66
C ILE A 56 -13.05 8.95 -13.85
N GLY A 57 -13.79 8.67 -12.77
CA GLY A 57 -15.06 7.92 -12.81
C GLY A 57 -14.92 6.39 -12.91
N LEU A 58 -13.71 5.85 -12.74
CA LEU A 58 -13.47 4.40 -12.55
C LEU A 58 -13.39 4.04 -11.06
N PRO A 59 -13.66 2.79 -10.66
CA PRO A 59 -13.42 2.34 -9.29
C PRO A 59 -11.96 2.57 -8.88
N VAL A 60 -11.75 3.22 -7.73
CA VAL A 60 -10.41 3.51 -7.20
C VAL A 60 -10.11 2.60 -6.01
N VAL A 61 -8.96 1.92 -6.05
CA VAL A 61 -8.39 1.17 -4.93
C VAL A 61 -7.22 1.98 -4.37
N ALA A 62 -7.32 2.42 -3.12
CA ALA A 62 -6.26 3.17 -2.45
C ALA A 62 -5.37 2.21 -1.64
N SER A 63 -4.08 2.15 -1.93
CA SER A 63 -3.18 1.17 -1.31
C SER A 63 -2.04 1.86 -0.58
N LEU A 64 -2.12 1.82 0.74
CA LEU A 64 -1.25 2.51 1.68
C LEU A 64 0.07 1.75 1.83
N SER A 65 1.18 2.49 1.83
CA SER A 65 2.47 2.00 2.31
C SER A 65 2.63 2.42 3.76
N ALA A 66 2.84 1.45 4.66
CA ALA A 66 2.93 1.68 6.08
C ALA A 66 4.08 0.90 6.73
N THR A 67 4.39 1.29 7.96
CA THR A 67 5.33 0.61 8.85
C THR A 67 4.82 0.72 10.29
N VAL A 68 5.42 -0.01 11.22
CA VAL A 68 5.07 0.08 12.64
C VAL A 68 6.20 0.80 13.38
N ASP A 69 5.88 1.91 14.04
CA ASP A 69 6.86 2.69 14.80
C ASP A 69 7.32 1.96 16.08
N ASP A 70 8.33 2.51 16.74
CA ASP A 70 8.88 1.95 17.99
C ASP A 70 7.84 1.85 19.14
N ASN A 71 6.71 2.57 19.03
CA ASN A 71 5.60 2.52 19.99
C ASN A 71 4.54 1.48 19.64
N GLY A 72 4.69 0.77 18.51
CA GLY A 72 3.70 -0.20 18.02
C GLY A 72 2.55 0.45 17.25
N THR A 73 2.70 1.69 16.79
CA THR A 73 1.67 2.43 16.04
C THR A 73 1.88 2.25 14.54
N ALA A 74 0.83 1.90 13.81
CA ALA A 74 0.86 1.88 12.35
C ALA A 74 0.91 3.32 11.80
N VAL A 75 2.00 3.64 11.10
CA VAL A 75 2.25 4.96 10.50
C VAL A 75 2.53 4.81 9.00
N LEU A 76 2.25 5.87 8.23
CA LEU A 76 2.61 5.90 6.81
C LEU A 76 4.12 5.80 6.64
N THR A 77 4.58 5.16 5.56
CA THR A 77 6.01 5.17 5.21
C THR A 77 6.46 6.59 4.87
N ASP A 78 7.55 7.05 5.47
CA ASP A 78 8.24 8.28 5.09
C ASP A 78 8.97 8.07 3.76
N VAL A 79 8.55 8.79 2.73
CA VAL A 79 9.18 8.72 1.40
C VAL A 79 10.34 9.70 1.26
N SER A 80 10.49 10.65 2.18
CA SER A 80 11.44 11.78 2.08
C SER A 80 12.90 11.35 2.26
N SER A 81 13.15 10.33 3.08
CA SER A 81 14.48 9.77 3.32
C SER A 81 14.95 8.84 2.19
N GLY A 82 14.05 8.47 1.26
CA GLY A 82 14.30 7.41 0.28
C GLY A 82 14.39 6.01 0.90
N SER A 83 14.19 5.90 2.21
CA SER A 83 13.95 4.64 2.92
C SER A 83 12.51 4.22 2.68
N THR A 84 12.27 2.92 2.65
CA THR A 84 10.90 2.37 2.59
C THR A 84 10.47 1.72 3.90
N VAL A 85 11.30 1.85 4.94
CA VAL A 85 11.06 1.27 6.27
C VAL A 85 10.91 2.35 7.34
N ASP A 86 11.26 3.59 7.03
CA ASP A 86 11.14 4.70 7.98
C ASP A 86 9.67 5.13 8.08
N GLY A 87 9.19 5.35 9.30
CA GLY A 87 7.85 5.84 9.56
C GLY A 87 7.78 7.36 9.49
N GLY A 88 6.74 7.88 8.82
CA GLY A 88 6.38 9.29 8.82
C GLY A 88 5.64 9.72 10.10
N SER A 89 5.22 10.98 10.13
CA SER A 89 4.46 11.54 11.28
C SER A 89 3.01 11.09 11.33
N ASP A 90 2.44 10.72 10.19
CA ASP A 90 1.00 10.52 10.04
C ASP A 90 0.65 9.05 10.26
N THR A 91 -0.40 8.81 11.06
CA THR A 91 -0.86 7.45 11.34
C THR A 91 -1.69 6.90 10.19
N VAL A 92 -1.70 5.57 10.05
CA VAL A 92 -2.58 4.89 9.09
C VAL A 92 -4.05 5.23 9.36
N CYS A 93 -4.48 5.31 10.63
CA CYS A 93 -5.85 5.68 10.97
C CYS A 93 -6.20 7.09 10.45
N GLU A 94 -5.30 8.07 10.59
CA GLU A 94 -5.55 9.42 10.08
C GLU A 94 -5.66 9.46 8.55
N ALA A 95 -4.76 8.76 7.85
CA ALA A 95 -4.82 8.66 6.40
C ALA A 95 -6.11 8.01 5.90
N VAL A 96 -6.52 6.89 6.51
CA VAL A 96 -7.75 6.18 6.17
C VAL A 96 -8.97 7.05 6.45
N ARG A 97 -9.02 7.74 7.60
CA ARG A 97 -10.14 8.61 7.97
C ARG A 97 -10.44 9.67 6.91
N ARG A 98 -9.40 10.26 6.31
CA ARG A 98 -9.54 11.29 5.27
C ARG A 98 -10.18 10.76 3.99
N ILE A 99 -9.88 9.51 3.62
CA ILE A 99 -10.38 8.93 2.36
C ILE A 99 -11.56 7.97 2.53
N ALA A 100 -11.91 7.58 3.75
CA ALA A 100 -12.93 6.56 4.05
C ALA A 100 -14.33 6.87 3.49
N ASN A 101 -14.66 8.15 3.29
CA ASN A 101 -15.97 8.56 2.76
C ASN A 101 -15.88 9.23 1.38
N SER A 102 -14.72 9.11 0.70
CA SER A 102 -14.49 9.72 -0.61
C SER A 102 -15.17 8.97 -1.76
N GLY A 103 -15.51 7.69 -1.55
CA GLY A 103 -16.07 6.81 -2.59
C GLY A 103 -15.07 5.81 -3.18
N VAL A 104 -13.88 5.66 -2.59
CA VAL A 104 -12.95 4.57 -2.93
C VAL A 104 -13.63 3.21 -2.82
N ALA A 105 -13.30 2.31 -3.75
CA ALA A 105 -13.88 0.97 -3.82
C ALA A 105 -13.25 0.00 -2.82
N ALA A 106 -11.98 0.19 -2.49
CA ALA A 106 -11.25 -0.60 -1.51
C ALA A 106 -10.07 0.19 -0.93
N ILE A 107 -9.65 -0.19 0.28
CA ILE A 107 -8.39 0.25 0.88
C ILE A 107 -7.52 -0.98 1.10
N CYS A 108 -6.25 -0.90 0.73
CA CYS A 108 -5.30 -1.99 0.91
C CYS A 108 -4.09 -1.53 1.70
N ASP A 109 -3.49 -2.47 2.45
CA ASP A 109 -2.09 -2.38 2.84
C ASP A 109 -1.22 -3.00 1.74
N MET A 110 -0.12 -2.32 1.39
CA MET A 110 0.88 -2.80 0.48
C MET A 110 2.28 -2.29 0.83
N HIS A 111 3.31 -2.97 0.34
CA HIS A 111 4.72 -2.60 0.55
C HIS A 111 5.21 -2.56 2.02
N SER A 112 4.33 -2.79 2.99
CA SER A 112 4.69 -3.01 4.39
C SER A 112 5.43 -4.34 4.57
N GLU A 113 6.18 -4.48 5.66
CA GLU A 113 6.81 -5.76 6.00
C GLU A 113 5.74 -6.79 6.37
N ILE A 114 5.94 -8.05 5.94
CA ILE A 114 4.94 -9.12 6.13
C ILE A 114 4.57 -9.36 7.60
N ASP A 115 5.48 -9.03 8.52
CA ASP A 115 5.30 -9.20 9.96
C ASP A 115 4.52 -8.03 10.61
N GLU A 116 4.35 -6.92 9.92
CA GLU A 116 3.67 -5.71 10.43
C GLU A 116 2.17 -5.67 10.10
N ILE A 117 1.72 -6.54 9.20
CA ILE A 117 0.34 -6.62 8.72
C ILE A 117 -0.66 -6.87 9.84
N ASP A 118 -0.26 -7.62 10.86
CA ASP A 118 -1.09 -7.94 12.02
C ASP A 118 -1.39 -6.70 12.88
N THR A 119 -0.61 -5.62 12.73
CA THR A 119 -0.85 -4.30 13.35
C THR A 119 -1.55 -3.34 12.38
N ILE A 120 -1.15 -3.34 11.11
CA ILE A 120 -1.63 -2.36 10.12
C ILE A 120 -3.08 -2.62 9.70
N LEU A 121 -3.48 -3.87 9.43
CA LEU A 121 -4.86 -4.15 9.00
C LEU A 121 -5.90 -3.75 10.06
N PRO A 122 -5.71 -4.04 11.37
CA PRO A 122 -6.58 -3.50 12.41
C PRO A 122 -6.67 -1.97 12.40
N ALA A 123 -5.56 -1.25 12.22
CA ALA A 123 -5.55 0.21 12.15
C ALA A 123 -6.38 0.73 10.96
N ILE A 124 -6.30 0.09 9.79
CA ILE A 124 -7.18 0.43 8.66
C ILE A 124 -8.65 0.15 9.03
N ARG A 125 -8.93 -0.98 9.68
CA ARG A 125 -10.28 -1.39 10.06
C ARG A 125 -10.96 -0.49 11.11
N GLU A 126 -10.21 0.27 11.89
CA GLU A 126 -10.78 1.26 12.83
C GLU A 126 -11.61 2.33 12.09
N GLU A 127 -11.18 2.71 10.89
CA GLU A 127 -11.77 3.82 10.13
C GLU A 127 -12.43 3.35 8.81
N TRP A 128 -12.25 2.08 8.42
CA TRP A 128 -12.75 1.53 7.14
C TRP A 128 -13.51 0.21 7.26
N SER A 129 -14.76 0.24 6.79
CA SER A 129 -15.67 -0.93 6.78
C SER A 129 -15.85 -1.58 5.40
N GLY A 130 -15.29 -1.01 4.34
CA GLY A 130 -15.41 -1.55 2.98
C GLY A 130 -14.43 -2.71 2.67
N PRO A 131 -14.26 -3.06 1.39
CA PRO A 131 -13.28 -4.06 0.97
C PRO A 131 -11.87 -3.70 1.42
N LEU A 132 -11.18 -4.66 2.05
CA LEU A 132 -9.82 -4.50 2.57
C LEU A 132 -8.87 -5.39 1.78
N GLY A 133 -7.68 -4.89 1.48
CA GLY A 133 -6.62 -5.70 0.87
C GLY A 133 -5.35 -5.78 1.70
N ALA A 134 -4.58 -6.85 1.47
CA ALA A 134 -3.24 -7.03 2.01
C ALA A 134 -2.35 -7.68 0.95
N TYR A 135 -1.26 -7.01 0.60
CA TYR A 135 -0.25 -7.56 -0.31
C TYR A 135 1.15 -7.02 0.03
N PRO A 136 1.73 -7.48 1.15
CA PRO A 136 2.99 -6.95 1.67
C PRO A 136 4.21 -7.36 0.84
N ASN A 137 5.33 -6.72 1.18
CA ASN A 137 6.65 -7.17 0.81
C ASN A 137 7.03 -8.47 1.51
N ARG A 138 7.97 -9.20 0.91
CA ARG A 138 8.70 -10.24 1.62
C ARG A 138 9.86 -9.60 2.36
N THR A 139 10.17 -10.12 3.55
CA THR A 139 11.30 -9.64 4.33
C THR A 139 12.61 -9.74 3.55
N GLY A 140 13.39 -8.68 3.63
CA GLY A 140 14.67 -8.58 2.96
C GLY A 140 15.46 -7.36 3.40
N PHE A 141 16.61 -7.18 2.79
CA PHE A 141 17.50 -6.06 3.07
C PHE A 141 18.28 -5.67 1.82
N TRP A 142 18.71 -4.41 1.76
CA TRP A 142 19.64 -3.96 0.74
C TRP A 142 21.08 -4.33 1.11
N ASP A 143 21.77 -5.10 0.26
CA ASP A 143 23.17 -5.51 0.50
C ASP A 143 24.21 -4.49 -0.02
N GLY A 144 23.75 -3.34 -0.54
CA GLY A 144 24.58 -2.34 -1.21
C GLY A 144 24.61 -2.45 -2.74
N ARG A 145 24.06 -3.52 -3.32
CA ARG A 145 23.99 -3.75 -4.78
C ARG A 145 22.60 -4.19 -5.24
N HIS A 146 22.00 -5.10 -4.50
CA HIS A 146 20.68 -5.66 -4.80
C HIS A 146 19.90 -5.84 -3.51
N TRP A 147 18.58 -5.92 -3.65
CA TRP A 147 17.74 -6.34 -2.55
C TRP A 147 17.83 -7.86 -2.38
N VAL A 148 18.13 -8.30 -1.16
CA VAL A 148 18.27 -9.71 -0.79
C VAL A 148 17.12 -10.06 0.14
N PHE A 149 16.23 -10.93 -0.34
CA PHE A 149 15.09 -11.39 0.44
C PHE A 149 15.43 -12.64 1.23
N THR A 150 15.00 -12.71 2.49
CA THR A 150 15.29 -13.83 3.39
C THR A 150 14.60 -15.12 2.93
N GLU A 151 15.26 -16.27 2.97
CA GLU A 151 14.68 -17.53 2.45
C GLU A 151 13.61 -18.16 3.36
N ASP A 152 13.38 -17.57 4.53
CA ASP A 152 12.46 -18.04 5.57
C ASP A 152 10.98 -18.00 5.15
N VAL A 153 10.60 -17.06 4.29
CA VAL A 153 9.24 -16.98 3.76
C VAL A 153 9.12 -17.86 2.51
N THR A 154 8.74 -19.13 2.71
CA THR A 154 8.39 -20.08 1.65
C THR A 154 7.00 -19.80 1.05
N PRO A 155 6.65 -20.32 -0.14
CA PRO A 155 5.30 -20.21 -0.70
C PRO A 155 4.18 -20.65 0.25
N GLN A 156 4.38 -21.77 0.97
CA GLN A 156 3.37 -22.25 1.92
C GLN A 156 3.27 -21.35 3.16
N ALA A 157 4.40 -20.86 3.68
CA ALA A 157 4.40 -19.93 4.81
C ALA A 157 3.69 -18.61 4.45
N TYR A 158 3.90 -18.10 3.24
CA TYR A 158 3.20 -16.92 2.73
C TYR A 158 1.68 -17.18 2.61
N ALA A 159 1.28 -18.36 2.13
CA ALA A 159 -0.13 -18.75 2.07
C ALA A 159 -0.80 -18.86 3.46
N ASP A 160 -0.07 -19.32 4.48
CA ASP A 160 -0.57 -19.39 5.85
C ASP A 160 -0.70 -17.99 6.48
N ARG A 161 0.17 -17.04 6.11
CA ARG A 161 0.03 -15.61 6.45
C ARG A 161 -1.18 -15.00 5.77
N ALA A 162 -1.36 -15.26 4.48
CA ALA A 162 -2.52 -14.82 3.72
C ALA A 162 -3.87 -15.25 4.32
N ARG A 163 -3.96 -16.47 4.86
CA ARG A 163 -5.14 -16.92 5.61
C ARG A 163 -5.44 -16.03 6.82
N ARG A 164 -4.42 -15.64 7.58
CA ARG A 164 -4.59 -14.72 8.71
C ARG A 164 -5.11 -13.35 8.26
N TRP A 165 -4.63 -12.84 7.13
CA TRP A 165 -5.15 -11.57 6.58
C TRP A 165 -6.63 -11.68 6.22
N VAL A 166 -7.06 -12.81 5.65
CA VAL A 166 -8.48 -13.09 5.39
C VAL A 166 -9.28 -13.20 6.68
N ASP A 167 -8.73 -13.84 7.73
CA ASP A 167 -9.37 -13.90 9.05
C ASP A 167 -9.53 -12.50 9.68
N MET A 168 -8.64 -11.55 9.35
CA MET A 168 -8.74 -10.12 9.70
C MET A 168 -9.67 -9.33 8.76
N GLY A 169 -10.31 -10.00 7.80
CA GLY A 169 -11.30 -9.42 6.90
C GLY A 169 -10.73 -8.90 5.57
N ALA A 170 -9.49 -9.24 5.20
CA ALA A 170 -8.99 -8.96 3.87
C ALA A 170 -9.77 -9.76 2.82
N THR A 171 -10.25 -9.09 1.79
CA THR A 171 -10.96 -9.66 0.64
C THR A 171 -10.13 -9.58 -0.65
N ILE A 172 -9.04 -8.81 -0.63
CA ILE A 172 -8.07 -8.70 -1.70
C ILE A 172 -6.73 -9.17 -1.13
N VAL A 173 -6.13 -10.19 -1.72
CA VAL A 173 -4.85 -10.74 -1.25
C VAL A 173 -3.91 -10.90 -2.44
N GLY A 174 -2.68 -10.40 -2.29
CA GLY A 174 -1.67 -10.42 -3.34
C GLY A 174 -0.26 -10.50 -2.77
N GLY A 175 0.70 -9.93 -3.50
CA GLY A 175 2.06 -9.76 -3.02
C GLY A 175 2.75 -8.56 -3.69
N CYS A 176 3.69 -7.94 -2.97
CA CYS A 176 4.50 -6.83 -3.48
C CYS A 176 5.96 -7.27 -3.68
N CYS A 177 6.96 -6.50 -3.22
CA CYS A 177 8.37 -6.77 -3.46
C CYS A 177 8.81 -8.12 -2.89
N GLY A 178 9.55 -8.89 -3.70
CA GLY A 178 10.10 -10.19 -3.29
C GLY A 178 9.12 -11.35 -3.31
N THR A 179 7.85 -11.09 -3.62
CA THR A 179 6.87 -12.15 -3.85
C THR A 179 7.08 -12.80 -5.22
N THR A 180 6.67 -14.07 -5.34
CA THR A 180 6.91 -14.87 -6.54
C THR A 180 5.61 -15.50 -7.05
N PRO A 181 5.54 -15.88 -8.35
CA PRO A 181 4.38 -16.61 -8.87
C PRO A 181 4.06 -17.89 -8.07
N ALA A 182 5.07 -18.58 -7.53
CA ALA A 182 4.87 -19.75 -6.69
C ALA A 182 4.15 -19.43 -5.38
N MET A 183 4.45 -18.28 -4.76
CA MET A 183 3.74 -17.79 -3.56
C MET A 183 2.29 -17.46 -3.89
N ILE A 184 2.05 -16.71 -4.98
CA ILE A 184 0.68 -16.39 -5.40
C ILE A 184 -0.12 -17.65 -5.74
N ALA A 185 0.49 -18.66 -6.37
CA ALA A 185 -0.14 -19.95 -6.61
C ALA A 185 -0.50 -20.67 -5.30
N ALA A 186 0.37 -20.64 -4.30
CA ALA A 186 0.12 -21.23 -2.98
C ALA A 186 -1.02 -20.50 -2.24
N VAL A 187 -1.03 -19.16 -2.25
CA VAL A 187 -2.15 -18.35 -1.71
C VAL A 187 -3.45 -18.72 -2.40
N SER A 188 -3.43 -18.78 -3.74
CA SER A 188 -4.61 -19.13 -4.53
C SER A 188 -5.14 -20.52 -4.16
N ALA A 189 -4.26 -21.52 -4.06
CA ALA A 189 -4.65 -22.87 -3.65
C ALA A 189 -5.15 -22.93 -2.20
N ALA A 190 -4.62 -22.08 -1.32
CA ALA A 190 -4.97 -22.04 0.08
C ALA A 190 -6.32 -21.34 0.38
N LEU A 191 -6.73 -20.40 -0.47
CA LEU A 191 -7.91 -19.55 -0.29
C LEU A 191 -9.07 -19.89 -1.24
N LYS A 192 -8.82 -20.58 -2.36
CA LYS A 192 -9.89 -21.06 -3.24
C LYS A 192 -10.78 -22.05 -2.48
N SER A 193 -12.08 -21.76 -2.46
CA SER A 193 -13.14 -22.67 -2.03
C SER A 193 -13.83 -23.31 -3.23
#